data_AF-A0A924IG89-F1
#
_entry.id   AF-A0A924IG89-F1
#
_cell.length_a   1.000
_cell.length_b   1.000
_cell.length_c   1.000
_cell.angle_alpha   90.00
_cell.angle_beta   90.00
_cell.angle_gamma   90.00
#
_symmetry.space_group_name_H-M   'P 1'
#
loop_
_entity.id
_entity.type
_entity.pdbx_description
1 polymer ?
#
loop_
_entity_poly.entity_id
_entity_poly.type
_entity_poly.pdbx_seq_one_letter_code
_entity_poly.pdbx_strand_id
1 'polypeptide(L)'
;MKKCCDENKKASDTNLDLENLEGLICYCFKHSKKELYESVKNGREDQILNDIKAKMKNSGCFCDVSNPSGKCCLNDVLAFIEDVKNKL
;
A
#
# COMPACT_ATOMS: atom_id res chain seq x y z
N MET A 1 -22.84 29.21 11.37
CA MET A 1 -21.61 28.43 11.67
C MET A 1 -21.75 27.05 11.06
N LYS A 2 -20.93 26.71 10.07
CA LYS A 2 -20.93 25.39 9.43
C LYS A 2 -20.15 24.44 10.34
N LYS A 3 -20.81 23.39 10.83
CA LYS A 3 -20.26 22.37 11.71
C LYS A 3 -19.11 21.68 10.98
N CYS A 4 -17.88 21.83 11.47
CA CYS A 4 -16.73 21.09 10.95
C CYS A 4 -16.85 19.63 11.43
N CYS A 5 -17.23 18.77 10.49
CA CYS A 5 -17.04 17.31 10.50
C CYS A 5 -17.61 16.56 11.71
N ASP A 6 -18.88 16.15 11.61
CA ASP A 6 -19.27 14.84 12.09
C ASP A 6 -19.29 13.92 10.88
N GLU A 7 -18.54 12.83 10.94
CA GLU A 7 -19.01 11.47 10.66
C GLU A 7 -17.85 10.48 10.81
N ASN A 8 -17.93 9.74 11.91
CA ASN A 8 -17.53 8.34 12.03
C ASN A 8 -16.58 7.81 10.95
N LYS A 9 -15.27 7.86 11.20
CA LYS A 9 -14.37 6.82 10.66
C LYS A 9 -14.11 5.83 11.76
N LYS A 10 -14.80 4.68 11.65
CA LYS A 10 -14.60 3.48 12.46
C LYS A 10 -13.11 3.27 12.70
N ALA A 11 -12.79 3.04 13.96
CA ALA A 11 -11.54 2.43 14.35
C ALA A 11 -11.37 1.12 13.59
N SER A 12 -10.25 1.04 12.86
CA SER A 12 -9.35 -0.11 12.78
C SER A 12 -9.97 -1.47 13.10
N ASP A 13 -10.49 -2.13 12.06
CA ASP A 13 -10.48 -3.58 11.97
C ASP A 13 -9.95 -3.92 10.58
N THR A 14 -8.91 -4.74 10.55
CA THR A 14 -8.11 -5.16 9.40
C THR A 14 -8.98 -5.88 8.36
N ASN A 15 -9.65 -5.12 7.51
CA ASN A 15 -10.33 -5.66 6.35
C ASN A 15 -9.87 -4.86 5.14
N LEU A 16 -8.93 -5.45 4.39
CA LEU A 16 -8.61 -4.96 3.06
C LEU A 16 -9.90 -4.89 2.25
N ASP A 17 -10.37 -3.67 2.00
CA ASP A 17 -11.56 -3.41 1.23
C ASP A 17 -11.22 -3.62 -0.25
N LEU A 18 -11.46 -4.84 -0.74
CA LEU A 18 -11.22 -5.22 -2.13
C LEU A 18 -12.03 -4.37 -3.11
N GLU A 19 -13.05 -3.67 -2.62
CA GLU A 19 -13.85 -2.71 -3.39
C GLU A 19 -13.14 -1.36 -3.54
N ASN A 20 -12.07 -1.08 -2.78
CA ASN A 20 -11.31 0.17 -2.84
C ASN A 20 -9.79 -0.04 -2.95
N LEU A 21 -9.35 -0.35 -4.17
CA LEU A 21 -7.93 -0.45 -4.56
C LEU A 21 -7.35 0.88 -5.08
N GLU A 22 -8.03 2.00 -4.83
CA GLU A 22 -7.54 3.30 -5.25
C GLU A 22 -6.35 3.76 -4.39
N GLY A 23 -5.39 4.39 -5.05
CA GLY A 23 -4.24 5.02 -4.40
C GLY A 23 -2.93 4.22 -4.43
N LEU A 24 -1.90 4.87 -3.91
CA LEU A 24 -0.53 4.34 -3.85
C LEU A 24 -0.33 3.52 -2.58
N ILE A 25 0.43 2.44 -2.71
CA ILE A 25 0.97 1.68 -1.58
C ILE A 25 2.46 1.95 -1.37
N CYS A 26 3.17 2.32 -2.45
CA CYS A 26 4.53 2.85 -2.39
C CYS A 26 4.56 4.26 -2.99
N TYR A 27 4.69 5.28 -2.15
CA TYR A 27 4.70 6.68 -2.59
C TYR A 27 6.00 7.07 -3.29
N CYS A 28 7.13 6.49 -2.87
CA CYS A 28 8.44 6.80 -3.45
C CYS A 28 8.57 6.35 -4.91
N PHE A 29 8.04 5.17 -5.23
CA PHE A 29 8.17 4.57 -6.56
C PHE A 29 6.84 4.45 -7.31
N LYS A 30 5.76 5.01 -6.73
CA LYS A 30 4.42 5.11 -7.32
C LYS A 30 3.76 3.77 -7.66
N HIS A 31 4.02 2.72 -6.87
CA HIS A 31 3.22 1.50 -6.98
C HIS A 31 1.84 1.70 -6.38
N SER A 32 0.82 1.23 -7.10
CA SER A 32 -0.58 1.32 -6.66
C SER A 32 -1.03 0.05 -5.95
N LYS A 33 -2.06 0.16 -5.10
CA LYS A 33 -2.71 -1.01 -4.48
C LYS A 33 -3.30 -1.94 -5.53
N LYS A 34 -3.91 -1.38 -6.58
CA LYS A 34 -4.47 -2.14 -7.71
C LYS A 34 -3.41 -2.97 -8.45
N GLU A 35 -2.28 -2.37 -8.77
CA GLU A 35 -1.15 -3.07 -9.42
C GLU A 35 -0.64 -4.23 -8.57
N LEU A 36 -0.50 -4.01 -7.26
CA LEU A 36 -0.06 -5.05 -6.32
C LEU A 36 -1.09 -6.17 -6.20
N TYR A 37 -2.38 -5.84 -6.08
CA TYR A 37 -3.45 -6.82 -6.05
C TYR A 37 -3.46 -7.74 -7.28
N GLU A 38 -3.43 -7.15 -8.48
CA GLU A 38 -3.36 -7.92 -9.73
C GLU A 38 -2.09 -8.77 -9.81
N SER A 39 -0.98 -8.27 -9.28
CA SER A 39 0.27 -9.04 -9.22
C SER A 39 0.14 -10.26 -8.30
N VAL A 40 -0.42 -10.10 -7.10
CA VAL A 40 -0.66 -11.21 -6.16
C VAL A 40 -1.61 -12.26 -6.78
N LYS A 41 -2.70 -11.81 -7.41
CA LYS A 41 -3.64 -12.72 -8.10
C LYS A 41 -3.00 -13.56 -9.20
N ASN A 42 -1.97 -13.02 -9.85
CA ASN A 42 -1.24 -13.69 -10.92
C ASN A 42 0.03 -14.41 -10.42
N GLY A 43 0.30 -14.46 -9.12
CA GLY A 43 1.52 -15.04 -8.56
C GLY A 43 2.80 -14.29 -8.95
N ARG A 44 2.70 -12.96 -9.14
CA ARG A 44 3.77 -12.07 -9.61
C ARG A 44 4.13 -10.96 -8.61
N GLU A 45 3.69 -11.07 -7.36
CA GLU A 45 3.97 -10.08 -6.31
C GLU A 45 5.47 -9.82 -6.09
N ASP A 46 6.31 -10.83 -6.34
CA ASP A 46 7.76 -10.71 -6.26
C ASP A 46 8.33 -9.67 -7.25
N GLN A 47 7.65 -9.40 -8.37
CA GLN A 47 8.08 -8.39 -9.33
C GLN A 47 8.06 -6.99 -8.71
N ILE A 48 6.99 -6.65 -7.98
CA ILE A 48 6.86 -5.37 -7.29
C ILE A 48 7.81 -5.29 -6.09
N LEU A 49 7.91 -6.37 -5.30
CA LEU A 49 8.84 -6.42 -4.18
C LEU A 49 10.29 -6.21 -4.63
N ASN A 50 10.69 -6.85 -5.73
CA ASN A 50 12.03 -6.73 -6.26
C ASN A 50 12.29 -5.34 -6.86
N ASP A 51 11.32 -4.75 -7.55
CA ASP A 51 11.43 -3.38 -8.08
C ASP A 51 11.61 -2.36 -6.95
N ILE A 52 10.79 -2.43 -5.89
CA ILE A 52 10.94 -1.57 -4.71
C ILE A 52 12.32 -1.73 -4.09
N LYS A 53 12.76 -2.97 -3.82
CA LYS A 53 14.07 -3.25 -3.20
C LYS A 53 15.23 -2.78 -4.07
N ALA A 54 15.13 -2.92 -5.40
CA ALA A 54 16.16 -2.47 -6.33
C ALA A 54 16.23 -0.94 -6.38
N LYS A 55 15.08 -0.24 -6.46
CA LYS A 55 15.01 1.22 -6.47
C LYS A 55 15.46 1.83 -5.15
N MET A 56 15.19 1.20 -4.01
CA MET A 56 15.75 1.62 -2.71
C MET A 56 17.28 1.63 -2.72
N LYS A 57 17.92 0.65 -3.38
CA LYS A 57 19.39 0.57 -3.47
C LYS A 57 19.97 1.54 -4.51
N ASN A 58 19.30 1.71 -5.64
CA ASN A 58 19.85 2.45 -6.78
C ASN A 58 19.49 3.94 -6.79
N SER A 59 18.24 4.27 -6.43
CA SER A 59 17.70 5.64 -6.48
C SER A 59 17.47 6.24 -5.09
N GLY A 60 17.50 5.42 -4.04
CA GLY A 60 17.19 5.82 -2.66
C GLY A 60 15.69 5.83 -2.35
N CYS A 61 15.34 5.84 -1.06
CA CYS A 61 13.97 6.11 -0.58
C CYS A 61 13.91 7.45 0.16
N PHE A 62 12.76 8.11 0.08
CA PHE A 62 12.38 9.30 0.84
C PHE A 62 11.02 9.07 1.51
N CYS A 63 10.91 7.87 2.10
CA CYS A 63 9.71 7.30 2.68
C CYS A 63 9.17 8.16 3.85
N ASP A 64 10.08 8.77 4.61
CA ASP A 64 9.83 9.67 5.74
C ASP A 64 9.08 10.96 5.34
N VAL A 65 9.27 11.42 4.09
CA VAL A 65 8.62 12.64 3.58
C VAL A 65 7.42 12.31 2.68
N SER A 66 7.55 11.33 1.80
CA SER A 66 6.55 11.07 0.75
C SER A 66 5.44 10.09 1.15
N ASN A 67 5.70 9.17 2.08
CA ASN A 67 4.65 8.28 2.57
C ASN A 67 3.88 9.01 3.69
N PRO A 68 2.54 9.17 3.60
CA PRO A 68 1.78 9.85 4.66
C PRO A 68 1.95 9.25 6.05
N SER A 69 2.29 7.96 6.16
CA SER A 69 2.59 7.32 7.45
C SER A 69 3.97 7.67 8.03
N GLY A 70 4.84 8.30 7.24
CA GLY A 70 6.24 8.56 7.57
C GLY A 70 7.11 7.28 7.66
N LYS A 71 6.59 6.12 7.23
CA LYS A 71 7.25 4.81 7.36
C LYS A 71 7.55 4.19 6.01
N CYS A 72 8.45 3.19 6.01
CA CYS A 72 8.76 2.44 4.80
C CYS A 72 7.53 1.67 4.29
N CYS A 73 7.22 1.85 3.01
CA CYS A 73 6.10 1.16 2.35
C CYS A 73 6.21 -0.37 2.34
N LEU A 74 7.39 -0.95 2.57
CA LEU A 74 7.57 -2.41 2.56
C LEU A 74 6.68 -3.11 3.59
N ASN A 75 6.45 -2.49 4.76
CA ASN A 75 5.56 -3.06 5.77
C ASN A 75 4.12 -3.13 5.24
N ASP A 76 3.63 -2.04 4.64
CA ASP A 76 2.27 -1.96 4.08
C ASP A 76 2.12 -2.92 2.90
N VAL A 77 3.14 -3.05 2.04
CA VAL A 77 3.17 -3.97 0.90
C VAL A 77 3.11 -5.43 1.35
N LEU A 78 3.91 -5.82 2.34
CA LEU A 78 3.92 -7.20 2.84
C LEU A 78 2.59 -7.57 3.51
N ALA A 79 2.05 -6.68 4.35
CA ALA A 79 0.74 -6.87 4.97
C ALA A 79 -0.38 -6.99 3.92
N PHE A 80 -0.35 -6.14 2.89
CA PHE A 80 -1.32 -6.21 1.80
C PHE A 80 -1.24 -7.53 1.02
N ILE A 81 -0.03 -8.03 0.73
CA ILE A 81 0.14 -9.33 0.05
C ILE A 81 -0.47 -10.46 0.88
N GLU A 82 -0.18 -10.49 2.18
CA GLU A 82 -0.73 -11.49 3.11
C GLU A 82 -2.26 -11.41 3.16
N ASP A 83 -2.82 -10.21 3.31
CA ASP A 83 -4.26 -9.98 3.33
C ASP A 83 -4.94 -10.44 2.04
N VAL A 84 -4.36 -10.17 0.86
CA VAL A 84 -4.91 -10.64 -0.42
C VAL A 84 -4.84 -12.15 -0.51
N LYS A 85 -3.70 -12.77 -0.18
CA LYS A 85 -3.53 -14.24 -0.24
C LYS A 85 -4.50 -14.98 0.68
N ASN A 86 -4.79 -14.42 1.86
CA ASN A 86 -5.75 -15.01 2.80
C ASN A 86 -7.21 -14.89 2.33
N LYS A 87 -7.49 -14.06 1.31
CA LYS A 87 -8.84 -13.78 0.77
C LYS A 87 -9.08 -14.38 -0.62
N LEU A 88 -8.05 -14.90 -1.29
CA LEU A 88 -8.17 -15.62 -2.58
C LEU A 88 -8.52 -17.09 -2.35
#